data_AF-A0A117T0X4-F1
#
_entry.id   AF-A0A117T0X4-F1
#
_cell.length_a   1.000
_cell.length_b   1.000
_cell.length_c   1.000
_cell.angle_alpha   90.00
_cell.angle_beta   90.00
_cell.angle_gamma   90.00
#
_symmetry.space_group_name_H-M   'P 1'
#
loop_
_entity.id
_entity.type
_entity.pdbx_description
1 polymer ?
#
loop_
_entity_poly.entity_id
_entity_poly.type
_entity_poly.pdbx_seq_one_letter_code
_entity_poly.pdbx_strand_id
1 'polypeptide(L)' 'MINKDPVYHILKLLQEQGEPHFRQIGIDERDFIVALQHIQEAGYTDRTGNGLSQAGLDYITGYERRTNDSRN' A
#
# COMPACT_ATOMS: atom_id res chain seq x y z
N MET A 1 -15.93 -1.49 11.08
CA MET A 1 -14.74 -2.18 10.51
C MET A 1 -13.83 -1.10 9.96
N ILE A 2 -12.54 -1.12 10.31
CA ILE A 2 -11.61 -0.11 9.80
C ILE A 2 -11.55 -0.33 8.28
N ASN A 3 -12.11 0.61 7.51
CA ASN A 3 -11.85 0.77 6.09
C ASN A 3 -10.35 1.09 5.96
N LYS A 4 -9.51 0.07 6.09
CA LYS A 4 -8.07 0.25 5.94
C LYS A 4 -7.81 0.46 4.46
N ASP A 5 -7.14 1.54 4.16
CA ASP A 5 -6.85 1.95 2.79
C ASP A 5 -6.13 0.81 2.04
N PRO A 6 -6.67 0.34 0.89
CA PRO A 6 -6.06 -0.75 0.13
C PRO A 6 -4.65 -0.36 -0.36
N VAL A 7 -4.40 0.93 -0.60
CA VAL A 7 -3.07 1.43 -0.99
C VAL A 7 -2.07 1.17 0.14
N TYR A 8 -2.41 1.55 1.38
CA TYR A 8 -1.55 1.28 2.53
C TYR A 8 -1.21 -0.20 2.66
N HIS A 9 -2.20 -1.07 2.51
CA HIS A 9 -2.01 -2.51 2.65
C HIS A 9 -1.12 -3.11 1.55
N ILE A 10 -1.30 -2.69 0.30
CA ILE A 10 -0.48 -3.14 -0.81
C ILE A 10 0.97 -2.66 -0.63
N LEU A 11 1.17 -1.40 -0.22
CA LEU A 11 2.50 -0.86 0.04
C LEU A 11 3.20 -1.60 1.20
N LYS A 12 2.47 -1.94 2.27
CA LYS A 12 3.01 -2.74 3.38
C LYS A 12 3.42 -4.14 2.93
N LEU A 13 2.63 -4.80 2.09
CA LEU A 13 2.98 -6.12 1.55
C LEU A 13 4.21 -6.05 0.62
N LEU A 14 4.31 -5.02 -0.22
CA LEU A 14 5.50 -4.74 -1.02
C LEU A 14 6.74 -4.54 -0.13
N GLN A 15 6.61 -3.82 0.98
CA GLN A 15 7.69 -3.61 1.93
C GLN A 15 8.18 -4.91 2.58
N GLU A 16 7.25 -5.79 2.98
CA GLU A 16 7.53 -6.96 3.81
C GLU A 16 7.89 -8.21 3.00
N GLN A 17 7.29 -8.38 1.81
CA GLN A 17 7.35 -9.61 1.03
C GLN A 17 7.83 -9.38 -0.41
N GLY A 18 7.84 -8.13 -0.90
CA GLY A 18 8.17 -7.78 -2.30
C GLY A 18 7.08 -8.13 -3.32
N GLU A 19 6.16 -9.04 -2.99
CA GLU A 19 5.07 -9.46 -3.89
C GLU A 19 3.72 -9.40 -3.17
N PRO A 20 2.89 -8.36 -3.41
CA PRO A 20 1.58 -8.23 -2.80
C PRO A 20 0.55 -9.13 -3.49
N HIS A 21 -0.35 -9.75 -2.72
CA HIS A 21 -1.43 -10.57 -3.28
C HIS A 21 -2.81 -10.14 -2.77
N PHE A 22 -3.78 -9.98 -3.67
CA PHE A 22 -5.14 -9.48 -3.36
C PHE A 22 -5.83 -10.26 -2.22
N ARG A 23 -5.61 -11.58 -2.18
CA ARG A 23 -6.16 -12.47 -1.13
C ARG A 23 -5.69 -12.12 0.29
N GLN A 24 -4.50 -11.51 0.44
CA GLN A 24 -3.94 -11.14 1.74
C GLN A 24 -4.63 -9.93 2.37
N ILE A 25 -5.24 -9.08 1.53
CA ILE A 25 -5.88 -7.83 1.95
C ILE A 25 -7.41 -7.90 1.87
N GLY A 26 -7.95 -9.04 1.41
CA GLY A 26 -9.38 -9.32 1.41
C GLY A 26 -10.20 -8.47 0.43
N ILE A 27 -9.59 -8.00 -0.66
CA ILE A 27 -10.27 -7.25 -1.72
C ILE A 27 -10.37 -8.08 -3.00
N ASP A 28 -11.29 -7.69 -3.87
CA ASP A 28 -11.43 -8.29 -5.19
C ASP A 28 -10.18 -8.05 -6.05
N GLU A 29 -9.85 -9.03 -6.89
CA GLU A 29 -8.70 -8.96 -7.79
C GLU A 29 -8.72 -7.72 -8.69
N ARG A 30 -9.91 -7.30 -9.15
CA ARG A 30 -10.08 -6.10 -9.98
C ARG A 30 -9.69 -4.83 -9.23
N ASP A 31 -10.16 -4.68 -8.00
CA ASP A 31 -9.83 -3.51 -7.16
C ASP A 31 -8.35 -3.51 -6.79
N PHE A 32 -7.77 -4.70 -6.56
CA PHE A 32 -6.33 -4.84 -6.35
C PHE A 32 -5.51 -4.40 -7.56
N ILE A 33 -5.87 -4.83 -8.77
CA ILE A 33 -5.16 -4.44 -9.99
C ILE A 33 -5.23 -2.92 -10.18
N VAL A 34 -6.40 -2.32 -9.98
CA VAL A 34 -6.58 -0.87 -10.09
C VAL A 34 -5.73 -0.14 -9.04
N ALA A 35 -5.74 -0.58 -7.78
CA ALA A 35 -4.93 0.01 -6.73
C ALA A 35 -3.42 -0.13 -6.98
N LEU A 36 -2.98 -1.30 -7.47
CA LEU A 36 -1.59 -1.55 -7.83
C LEU A 36 -1.13 -0.65 -8.98
N GLN A 37 -1.98 -0.46 -10.00
CA GLN A 37 -1.72 0.45 -11.10
C GLN A 37 -1.58 1.89 -10.60
N HIS A 38 -2.49 2.36 -9.75
CA HIS A 38 -2.39 3.69 -9.15
C HIS A 38 -1.13 3.86 -8.30
N ILE A 39 -0.70 2.84 -7.57
CA ILE A 39 0.54 2.84 -6.78
C ILE A 39 1.77 3.04 -7.68
N GLN A 40 1.81 2.36 -8.83
CA GLN A 40 2.90 2.48 -9.80
C GLN A 40 2.87 3.85 -10.49
N GLU A 41 1.71 4.30 -10.94
CA GLU A 41 1.52 5.61 -11.58
C GLU A 41 1.83 6.78 -10.64
N ALA A 42 1.56 6.63 -9.34
CA ALA A 42 1.91 7.61 -8.31
C ALA A 42 3.40 7.60 -7.95
N GLY A 43 4.18 6.63 -8.46
CA GLY A 43 5.60 6.52 -8.17
C GLY A 43 5.90 6.05 -6.75
N TYR A 44 5.00 5.29 -6.12
CA TYR A 44 5.22 4.72 -4.78
C TYR A 44 6.06 3.44 -4.81
N THR A 45 6.25 2.83 -5.98
CA THR A 45 7.21 1.73 -6.17
C THR A 45 8.55 2.23 -6.70
N ASP A 46 9.60 1.44 -6.49
CA ASP A 46 10.88 1.65 -7.15
C ASP A 46 10.80 1.41 -8.68
N ARG A 47 11.92 1.60 -9.39
CA ARG A 47 11.99 1.42 -10.85
C ARG A 47 11.71 0.00 -11.33
N THR A 48 11.78 -0.99 -10.44
CA THR A 48 11.56 -2.41 -10.76
C THR A 48 10.14 -2.86 -10.44
N GLY A 49 9.38 -2.07 -9.67
CA GLY A 49 8.03 -2.41 -9.24
C GLY A 49 7.97 -3.42 -8.08
N ASN A 50 9.11 -3.97 -7.66
CA ASN A 50 9.21 -5.01 -6.63
C ASN A 50 9.52 -4.46 -5.23
N GLY A 51 9.80 -3.16 -5.14
CA GLY A 51 10.12 -2.48 -3.89
C GLY A 51 9.43 -1.13 -3.81
N LEU A 52 9.58 -0.47 -2.66
CA LEU A 52 9.02 0.85 -2.42
C LEU A 52 10.00 1.95 -2.81
N SER A 53 9.47 3.03 -3.36
CA SER A 53 10.19 4.30 -3.45
C SER A 53 10.16 5.04 -2.10
N GLN A 54 10.93 6.12 -2.00
CA GLN A 54 10.85 7.02 -0.85
C GLN A 54 9.42 7.56 -0.64
N ALA A 55 8.72 7.89 -1.73
CA ALA A 55 7.34 8.38 -1.64
C ALA A 55 6.38 7.31 -1.09
N GLY A 56 6.58 6.03 -1.43
CA GLY A 56 5.83 4.92 -0.85
C GLY A 56 6.09 4.75 0.65
N LEU A 57 7.35 4.86 1.09
CA LEU A 57 7.72 4.82 2.52
C LEU A 57 7.14 5.99 3.31
N ASP A 58 7.16 7.19 2.73
CA ASP A 58 6.60 8.39 3.33
C ASP A 58 5.08 8.29 3.45
N TYR A 59 4.41 7.69 2.46
CA TYR A 59 2.98 7.40 2.51
C TYR A 59 2.64 6.47 3.68
N ILE A 60 3.35 5.34 3.82
CA ILE A 60 3.16 4.38 4.93
C ILE A 60 3.32 5.10 6.27
N THR A 61 4.44 5.82 6.44
CA THR A 61 4.76 6.52 7.69
C THR A 61 3.70 7.58 8.01
N GLY A 62 3.25 8.33 7.01
CA GLY A 62 2.20 9.34 7.16
C GLY A 62 0.84 8.73 7.52
N TYR A 63 0.50 7.59 6.90
CA TYR A 63 -0.72 6.85 7.19
C TYR A 63 -0.72 6.30 8.63
N GLU A 64 0.39 5.72 9.06
CA GLU A 64 0.54 5.18 10.42
C GLU A 64 0.46 6.27 11.49
N ARG A 65 1.08 7.43 11.25
CA ARG A 65 0.96 8.58 12.15
C ARG A 65 -0.50 9.03 12.31
N ARG A 66 -1.22 9.21 11.20
CA ARG A 66 -2.64 9.62 11.23
C ARG A 66 -3.53 8.57 11.91
N THR A 67 -3.25 7.29 11.66
CA THR A 67 -4.02 6.19 12.23
C THR A 67 -3.77 6.01 13.73
N ASN A 68 -2.54 6.27 14.21
CA ASN A 68 -2.24 6.28 15.64
C ASN A 68 -2.81 7.52 16.36
N ASP A 69 -2.79 8.69 15.70
CA ASP A 69 -3.36 9.92 16.25
C ASP A 69 -4.89 9.82 16.43
N SER A 70 -5.58 9.15 15.49
CA SER A 70 -7.04 8.93 15.54
C SER A 70 -7.51 7.95 16.64
N ARG A 71 -6.58 7.42 17.45
CA ARG A 71 -6.86 6.44 18.52
C ARG A 71 -6.68 7.01 19.94
N ASN A 72 -6.29 8.28 20.06
CA ASN A 72 -6.13 8.99 21.34
C ASN A 72 -7.17 10.10 21.50
#